data_AF-A0A9D2L031-F1
#
_entry.id   AF-A0A9D2L031-F1
#
_cell.length_a   1.000
_cell.length_b   1.000
_cell.length_c   1.000
_cell.angle_alpha   90.00
_cell.angle_beta   90.00
_cell.angle_gamma   90.00
#
_symmetry.space_group_name_H-M   'P 1'
#
loop_
_entity.id
_entity.type
_entity.pdbx_description
1 polymer ?
#
loop_
_entity_poly.entity_id
_entity_poly.type
_entity_poly.pdbx_seq_one_letter_code
_entity_poly.pdbx_strand_id
1 'polypeptide(L)'
;MTDTKTGYTTLLLDMDGTFLDFEAAEKSAFKTAMIRHGYPAGEREYAVYGQINHGLWEAFERGEIDKPTLLSTRFGRLFEALGIKGDGAAFERE
;
A
#
# COMPACT_ATOMS: atom_id res chain seq x y z
N MET A 1 -17.92 49.21 -7.25
CA MET A 1 -18.40 48.14 -6.35
C MET A 1 -18.45 46.86 -7.13
N THR A 2 -17.51 45.96 -6.85
CA THR A 2 -17.41 44.51 -7.13
C THR A 2 -15.97 44.17 -6.69
N ASP A 3 -15.64 43.11 -5.97
CA ASP A 3 -16.27 41.82 -5.78
C ASP A 3 -15.73 41.26 -4.44
N THR A 4 -16.60 40.82 -3.54
CA THR A 4 -16.17 40.30 -2.23
C THR A 4 -15.65 38.89 -2.45
N LYS A 5 -14.33 38.75 -2.47
CA LYS A 5 -13.61 37.48 -2.60
C LYS A 5 -14.18 36.45 -1.60
N THR A 6 -15.03 35.54 -2.05
CA THR A 6 -15.50 34.40 -1.26
C THR A 6 -14.33 33.43 -1.11
N GLY A 7 -13.51 33.64 -0.09
CA GLY A 7 -12.42 32.75 0.27
C GLY A 7 -12.96 31.49 0.95
N TYR A 8 -12.39 30.33 0.63
CA TYR A 8 -12.62 29.10 1.39
C TYR A 8 -12.17 29.31 2.84
N THR A 9 -13.05 29.04 3.80
CA THR A 9 -12.76 29.10 5.24
C THR A 9 -12.22 27.78 5.78
N THR A 10 -12.37 26.68 5.02
CA THR A 10 -11.91 25.34 5.39
C THR A 10 -11.46 24.60 4.14
N LEU A 11 -10.28 24.01 4.24
CA LEU A 11 -9.68 23.17 3.20
C LEU A 11 -9.41 21.80 3.82
N LEU A 12 -10.00 20.76 3.23
CA LEU A 12 -9.70 19.37 3.57
C LEU A 12 -8.73 18.86 2.51
N LEU A 13 -7.52 18.55 2.94
CA LEU A 13 -6.48 18.00 2.08
C LEU A 13 -6.28 16.54 2.45
N ASP A 14 -6.16 15.72 1.42
CA ASP A 14 -5.63 14.38 1.58
C ASP A 14 -4.12 14.47 1.88
N MET A 15 -3.60 13.50 2.62
CA MET A 15 -2.17 13.41 2.94
C MET A 15 -1.44 12.59 1.86
N ASP A 16 -2.13 11.57 1.34
CA ASP A 16 -1.56 10.57 0.46
C ASP A 16 -1.61 11.05 -1.00
N GLY A 17 -0.48 10.99 -1.72
CA GLY A 17 -0.39 11.49 -3.10
C GLY A 17 -0.52 13.02 -3.28
N THR A 18 -0.82 13.76 -2.20
CA THR A 18 -0.90 15.23 -2.19
C THR A 18 0.33 15.88 -1.57
N PHE A 19 0.78 15.40 -0.42
CA PHE A 19 1.98 15.92 0.25
C PHE A 19 3.12 14.91 0.34
N LEU A 20 2.81 13.63 0.34
CA LEU A 20 3.76 12.56 0.50
C LEU A 20 3.79 11.70 -0.77
N ASP A 21 5.01 11.42 -1.25
CA ASP A 21 5.25 10.44 -2.31
C ASP A 21 5.22 9.03 -1.68
N PHE A 22 4.00 8.57 -1.41
CA PHE A 22 3.76 7.24 -0.85
C PHE A 22 4.22 6.13 -1.77
N GLU A 23 4.16 6.33 -3.09
CA GLU A 23 4.63 5.33 -4.05
C GLU A 23 6.14 5.10 -3.90
N ALA A 24 6.93 6.18 -3.82
CA ALA A 24 8.38 6.05 -3.61
C ALA A 24 8.71 5.43 -2.25
N ALA A 25 8.00 5.85 -1.19
CA ALA A 25 8.20 5.32 0.16
C ALA A 25 7.82 3.84 0.26
N GLU A 26 6.65 3.45 -0.26
CA GLU A 26 6.16 2.07 -0.29
C GLU A 26 7.11 1.18 -1.09
N LYS A 27 7.52 1.61 -2.29
CA LYS A 27 8.46 0.87 -3.11
C LYS A 27 9.80 0.66 -2.41
N SER A 28 10.31 1.67 -1.73
CA SER A 28 11.55 1.58 -0.97
C SER A 28 11.42 0.60 0.21
N ALA A 29 10.33 0.69 0.98
CA ALA A 29 10.04 -0.19 2.10
C ALA A 29 9.87 -1.65 1.63
N PHE A 30 9.09 -1.87 0.58
CA PHE A 30 8.90 -3.17 -0.06
C PHE A 30 10.24 -3.79 -0.46
N LYS A 31 11.06 -3.05 -1.22
CA LYS A 31 12.35 -3.56 -1.68
C LYS A 31 13.27 -3.89 -0.52
N THR A 32 13.32 -3.02 0.48
CA THR A 32 14.16 -3.20 1.67
C THR A 32 13.75 -4.46 2.45
N ALA A 33 12.46 -4.65 2.69
CA ALA A 33 11.95 -5.82 3.39
C ALA A 33 12.24 -7.10 2.60
N MET A 34 11.88 -7.16 1.32
CA MET A 34 12.10 -8.34 0.48
C MET A 34 13.60 -8.71 0.41
N ILE A 35 14.49 -7.73 0.19
CA ILE A 35 15.95 -7.96 0.12
C ILE A 35 16.50 -8.47 1.46
N ARG A 36 16.03 -7.93 2.59
CA ARG A 36 16.47 -8.36 3.93
C ARG A 36 16.23 -9.86 4.16
N HIS A 37 15.14 -10.39 3.63
CA HIS A 37 14.79 -11.81 3.72
C HIS A 37 15.32 -12.67 2.57
N GLY A 38 16.10 -12.09 1.66
CA GLY A 38 16.64 -12.80 0.49
C GLY A 38 15.60 -13.11 -0.59
N TYR A 39 14.48 -12.39 -0.61
CA TYR A 39 13.44 -12.55 -1.62
C TYR A 39 13.66 -11.62 -2.83
N PRO A 40 13.17 -12.00 -4.03
CA PRO A 40 13.22 -11.14 -5.21
C PRO A 40 12.43 -9.84 -4.99
N ALA A 41 13.02 -8.71 -5.40
CA ALA A 41 12.49 -7.37 -5.14
C ALA A 41 12.55 -6.47 -6.39
N GLY A 42 12.43 -7.07 -7.58
CA GLY A 42 12.46 -6.35 -8.85
C GLY A 42 11.18 -5.58 -9.12
N GLU A 43 11.17 -4.88 -10.25
CA GLU A 43 9.98 -4.13 -10.71
C GLU A 43 8.77 -5.05 -10.94
N ARG A 44 9.02 -6.29 -11.40
CA ARG A 44 7.96 -7.30 -11.58
C ARG A 44 7.32 -7.67 -10.25
N GLU A 45 8.10 -7.94 -9.22
CA GLU A 45 7.60 -8.32 -7.90
C GLU A 45 6.85 -7.16 -7.23
N TYR A 46 7.36 -5.94 -7.38
CA TYR A 46 6.67 -4.75 -6.90
C TYR A 46 5.34 -4.53 -7.62
N ALA A 47 5.28 -4.74 -8.93
CA ALA A 47 4.02 -4.63 -9.68
C ALA A 47 2.97 -5.65 -9.21
N VAL A 48 3.38 -6.91 -8.92
CA VAL A 48 2.49 -7.93 -8.37
C VAL A 48 2.00 -7.52 -6.97
N TYR A 49 2.90 -7.04 -6.11
CA TYR A 49 2.53 -6.51 -4.79
C TYR A 49 1.54 -5.35 -4.91
N GLY A 50 1.78 -4.38 -5.80
CA GLY A 50 0.90 -3.23 -6.00
C GLY A 50 -0.52 -3.63 -6.40
N GLN A 51 -0.67 -4.59 -7.32
CA GLN A 51 -1.99 -5.12 -7.71
C GLN A 51 -2.73 -5.77 -6.53
N ILE A 52 -2.02 -6.57 -5.73
CA ILE A 52 -2.59 -7.25 -4.57
C ILE A 52 -2.98 -6.24 -3.48
N ASN A 53 -2.08 -5.32 -3.14
CA ASN A 53 -2.28 -4.33 -2.10
C ASN A 53 -3.45 -3.40 -2.46
N HIS A 54 -3.50 -2.89 -3.69
CA HIS A 54 -4.59 -2.06 -4.18
C HIS A 54 -5.94 -2.77 -4.11
N GLY A 55 -6.04 -4.00 -4.63
CA GLY A 55 -7.30 -4.75 -4.59
C GLY A 55 -7.80 -5.06 -3.17
N LEU A 56 -6.89 -5.22 -2.20
CA LEU A 56 -7.27 -5.37 -0.79
C LEU A 56 -7.75 -4.04 -0.18
N TRP A 57 -7.12 -2.91 -0.53
CA TRP A 57 -7.59 -1.58 -0.12
C TRP A 57 -8.99 -1.29 -0.66
N GLU A 58 -9.27 -1.57 -1.93
CA GLU A 58 -10.61 -1.40 -2.49
C GLU A 58 -11.65 -2.27 -1.74
N ALA A 59 -11.30 -3.52 -1.38
CA ALA A 59 -12.19 -4.39 -0.60
C ALA A 59 -12.43 -3.84 0.82
N PHE A 60 -11.41 -3.27 1.46
CA PHE A 60 -11.54 -2.60 2.75
C PHE A 60 -12.45 -1.37 2.65
N GLU A 61 -12.28 -0.53 1.62
CA GLU A 61 -13.11 0.65 1.37
C GLU A 61 -14.58 0.30 1.10
N ARG A 62 -14.85 -0.86 0.48
CA ARG A 62 -16.20 -1.42 0.32
C ARG A 62 -16.76 -2.08 1.59
N GLY A 63 -15.96 -2.20 2.66
CA GLY A 63 -16.36 -2.84 3.92
C GLY A 63 -16.44 -4.36 3.85
N GLU A 64 -15.82 -4.99 2.84
CA GLU A 64 -15.83 -6.45 2.67
C GLU A 64 -14.84 -7.16 3.59
N ILE A 65 -13.75 -6.47 3.94
CA ILE A 65 -12.73 -6.95 4.87
C ILE A 65 -12.39 -5.84 5.87
N ASP A 66 -11.88 -6.21 7.04
CA ASP A 66 -11.34 -5.25 7.99
C ASP A 66 -9.84 -4.99 7.74
N LYS A 67 -9.32 -3.94 8.39
CA LYS A 67 -7.91 -3.55 8.26
C LYS A 67 -6.94 -4.65 8.71
N PRO A 68 -7.17 -5.37 9.84
CA PRO A 68 -6.34 -6.53 10.21
C PRO A 68 -6.28 -7.62 9.13
N THR A 69 -7.41 -7.91 8.47
CA THR A 69 -7.48 -8.88 7.37
C THR A 69 -6.66 -8.42 6.17
N LEU A 70 -6.78 -7.15 5.76
CA LEU A 70 -5.96 -6.57 4.69
C LEU A 70 -4.46 -6.78 4.95
N LEU A 71 -3.99 -6.38 6.14
CA LEU A 71 -2.57 -6.42 6.50
C LEU A 71 -2.06 -7.87 6.56
N SER A 72 -2.78 -8.76 7.22
CA SER A 72 -2.37 -10.18 7.34
C SER A 72 -2.43 -10.95 6.01
N THR A 73 -3.16 -10.46 5.01
CA THR A 73 -3.37 -11.16 3.74
C THR A 73 -2.36 -10.76 2.65
N ARG A 74 -1.94 -9.49 2.61
CA ARG A 74 -1.20 -8.92 1.45
C ARG A 74 0.08 -9.68 1.12
N PHE A 75 0.92 -10.00 2.11
CA PHE A 75 2.16 -10.74 1.88
C PHE A 75 1.94 -12.24 1.69
N GLY A 76 0.87 -12.80 2.28
CA GLY A 76 0.46 -14.18 2.02
C GLY A 76 0.13 -14.40 0.54
N ARG A 77 -0.73 -13.53 -0.02
CA ARG A 77 -1.08 -13.55 -1.45
C ARG A 77 0.12 -13.26 -2.34
N LEU A 78 0.99 -12.34 -1.94
CA LEU A 78 2.22 -12.06 -2.69
C LEU A 78 3.11 -13.30 -2.78
N PHE A 79 3.36 -13.96 -1.65
CA PHE A 79 4.25 -15.12 -1.60
C PHE A 79 3.70 -16.27 -2.43
N GLU A 80 2.39 -16.50 -2.36
CA GLU A 80 1.70 -17.46 -3.22
C GLU A 80 1.90 -17.11 -4.72
N ALA A 81 1.64 -15.85 -5.11
CA ALA A 81 1.78 -15.39 -6.49
C ALA A 81 3.23 -15.47 -7.03
N LEU A 82 4.22 -15.31 -6.14
CA LEU A 82 5.65 -15.38 -6.49
C LEU A 82 6.27 -16.77 -6.29
N GLY A 83 5.53 -17.74 -5.76
CA GLY A 83 6.06 -19.07 -5.42
C GLY A 83 7.08 -19.08 -4.29
N ILE A 84 7.03 -18.08 -3.40
CA ILE A 84 7.92 -17.96 -2.24
C ILE A 84 7.42 -18.88 -1.14
N LYS A 85 8.28 -19.80 -0.68
CA LYS A 85 8.01 -20.63 0.48
C LYS A 85 8.37 -19.85 1.75
N GLY A 86 7.39 -19.15 2.32
CA GLY A 86 7.54 -18.38 3.55
C GLY A 86 6.19 -18.10 4.22
N ASP A 87 6.21 -17.60 5.44
CA ASP A 87 5.02 -17.16 6.15
C ASP A 87 4.80 -15.66 5.93
N GLY A 88 3.90 -15.32 5.00
CA GLY A 88 3.57 -13.93 4.69
C GLY A 88 2.92 -13.17 5.85
N ALA A 89 2.18 -13.85 6.74
CA ALA A 89 1.60 -13.21 7.90
C ALA A 89 2.65 -12.89 8.96
N ALA A 90 3.67 -13.74 9.11
CA ALA A 90 4.84 -13.44 9.94
C ALA A 90 5.66 -12.27 9.34
N PHE A 91 5.84 -12.25 8.02
CA PHE A 91 6.54 -11.18 7.32
C PHE A 91 5.87 -9.81 7.52
N GLU A 92 4.54 -9.76 7.57
CA GLU A 92 3.78 -8.53 7.87
C GLU A 92 4.09 -7.93 9.25
N ARG A 93 4.48 -8.75 10.22
CA ARG A 93 4.64 -8.35 11.64
C ARG A 93 6.06 -7.92 12.00
N GLU A 94 7.00 -7.97 11.06
CA GLU A 94 8.39 -7.54 11.26
C GLU A 94 8.55 -6.03 11.12
#